data_AF-A0A7V3RRA9-F1
#
_entry.id   AF-A0A7V3RRA9-F1
#
_cell.length_a   1.000
_cell.length_b   1.000
_cell.length_c   1.000
_cell.angle_alpha   90.00
_cell.angle_beta   90.00
_cell.angle_gamma   90.00
#
_symmetry.space_group_name_H-M   'P 1'
#
loop_
_entity.id
_entity.type
_entity.pdbx_description
1 polymer ?
#
loop_
_entity_poly.entity_id
_entity_poly.type
_entity_poly.pdbx_seq_one_letter_code
_entity_poly.pdbx_strand_id
1 'polypeptide(L)'
;MGVLDDERVRGQFLHAWQESQAGTAAAHEEGGFVLRDADGLLTVERWPSGMQNQIVVPPHPGGIRSGRLIVATFHTHPNLGVEFQQEPSLTDIRAVRDDPDLDHPDYEGEYVITLEWIYRIRRMDRWKGLSRQKQR
;
A
#
# COMPACT_ATOMS: atom_id res chain seq x y z
N MET A 1 4.28 -6.20 -16.62
CA MET A 1 4.09 -4.82 -16.12
C MET A 1 3.51 -4.96 -14.74
N GLY A 2 4.15 -4.36 -13.74
CA GLY A 2 3.67 -4.35 -12.36
C GLY A 2 2.95 -3.05 -12.03
N VAL A 3 2.38 -2.97 -10.83
CA VAL A 3 1.61 -1.79 -10.36
C VAL A 3 2.38 -0.46 -10.49
N LEU A 4 3.69 -0.45 -10.25
CA LEU A 4 4.52 0.77 -10.34
C LEU A 4 4.90 1.18 -11.78
N ASP A 5 4.58 0.36 -12.78
CA ASP A 5 4.73 0.74 -14.20
C ASP A 5 3.59 1.65 -14.67
N ASP A 6 2.46 1.70 -13.95
CA ASP A 6 1.32 2.56 -14.27
C ASP A 6 1.48 3.97 -13.66
N GLU A 7 1.59 4.98 -14.52
CA GLU A 7 1.73 6.39 -14.12
C GLU A 7 0.57 6.89 -13.27
N ARG A 8 -0.64 6.40 -13.49
CA ARG A 8 -1.83 6.83 -12.73
C ARG A 8 -1.75 6.32 -11.30
N VAL A 9 -1.29 5.07 -11.11
CA VAL A 9 -1.08 4.52 -9.77
C VAL A 9 0.03 5.25 -9.04
N ARG A 10 1.16 5.52 -9.71
CA ARG A 10 2.24 6.34 -9.10
C ARG A 10 1.76 7.73 -8.71
N GLY A 11 0.95 8.37 -9.54
CA GLY A 11 0.33 9.66 -9.23
C GLY A 11 -0.55 9.60 -7.98
N GLN A 12 -1.32 8.52 -7.81
CA GLN A 12 -2.16 8.31 -6.61
C GLN A 12 -1.33 8.01 -5.36
N PHE A 13 -0.21 7.30 -5.49
CA PHE A 13 0.72 7.05 -4.38
C PHE A 13 1.37 8.36 -3.91
N LEU A 14 1.79 9.20 -4.86
CA LEU A 14 2.33 10.53 -4.54
C LEU A 14 1.27 11.41 -3.87
N HIS A 15 0.03 11.37 -4.37
CA HIS A 15 -1.08 12.10 -3.76
C HIS A 15 -1.33 11.65 -2.32
N ALA A 16 -1.34 10.34 -2.06
CA ALA A 16 -1.45 9.78 -0.71
C ALA A 16 -0.33 10.26 0.21
N TRP A 17 0.91 10.29 -0.29
CA TRP A 17 2.05 10.80 0.47
C TRP A 17 1.96 12.30 0.78
N GLN A 18 1.36 13.09 -0.10
CA GLN A 18 1.15 14.52 0.16
C GLN A 18 0.05 14.73 1.22
N GLU A 19 -1.04 13.97 1.12
CA GLU A 19 -2.16 14.01 2.07
C GLU A 19 -1.75 13.55 3.48
N SER A 20 -0.82 12.58 3.56
CA SER A 20 -0.30 12.06 4.83
C SER A 20 0.46 13.10 5.69
N GLN A 21 0.76 14.29 5.15
CA GLN A 21 1.37 15.41 5.85
C GLN A 21 2.64 15.04 6.62
N ALA A 22 3.52 14.29 5.94
CA ALA A 22 4.74 13.73 6.52
C ALA A 22 5.61 14.76 7.28
N GLY A 23 6.10 14.36 8.45
CA GLY A 23 6.97 15.19 9.30
C GLY A 23 6.27 16.35 10.04
N THR A 24 4.95 16.47 9.96
CA THR A 24 4.18 17.49 10.68
C THR A 24 3.44 16.91 11.89
N ALA A 25 2.89 17.76 12.76
CA ALA A 25 2.02 17.33 13.85
C ALA A 25 0.68 16.73 13.39
N ALA A 26 0.32 16.92 12.12
CA ALA A 26 -0.88 16.38 11.48
C ALA A 26 -0.59 15.12 10.65
N ALA A 27 0.62 14.55 10.78
CA ALA A 27 1.00 13.34 10.06
C ALA A 27 0.03 12.19 10.36
N HIS A 28 -0.45 11.53 9.31
CA HIS A 28 -1.36 10.39 9.42
C HIS A 28 -1.19 9.44 8.25
N GLU A 29 -1.37 8.15 8.51
CA GLU A 29 -1.23 7.12 7.49
C GLU A 29 -2.41 7.17 6.51
N GLU A 30 -2.05 7.17 5.23
CA GLU A 30 -2.95 7.06 4.11
C GLU A 30 -2.78 5.69 3.46
N GLY A 31 -3.84 5.15 2.86
CA GLY A 31 -3.75 3.84 2.19
C GLY A 31 -4.85 3.60 1.16
N GLY A 32 -4.82 2.43 0.53
CA GLY A 32 -5.79 2.09 -0.51
C GLY A 32 -5.58 0.74 -1.17
N PHE A 33 -6.56 0.39 -2.01
CA PHE A 33 -6.49 -0.73 -2.93
C PHE A 33 -6.11 -0.25 -4.33
N VAL A 34 -5.28 -1.04 -5.01
CA VAL A 34 -5.11 -0.97 -6.46
C VAL A 34 -5.98 -2.05 -7.08
N LEU A 35 -6.93 -1.64 -7.90
CA LEU A 35 -7.94 -2.49 -8.51
C LEU A 35 -7.65 -2.67 -10.00
N ARG A 36 -7.95 -3.85 -10.54
CA ARG A 36 -7.92 -4.11 -11.98
C ARG A 36 -9.33 -4.06 -12.56
N ASP A 37 -9.54 -3.16 -13.51
CA ASP A 37 -10.79 -3.03 -14.27
C ASP A 37 -10.90 -4.12 -15.36
N ALA A 38 -12.10 -4.29 -15.92
CA ALA A 38 -12.39 -5.32 -16.91
C ALA A 38 -11.61 -5.14 -18.24
N ASP A 39 -11.19 -3.91 -18.54
CA ASP A 39 -10.33 -3.55 -19.67
C ASP A 39 -8.83 -3.71 -19.38
N GLY A 40 -8.48 -4.15 -18.16
CA GLY A 40 -7.11 -4.33 -17.71
C GLY A 40 -6.45 -3.06 -17.17
N LEU A 41 -7.15 -1.92 -17.13
CA LEU A 41 -6.62 -0.70 -16.52
C LEU A 41 -6.55 -0.83 -14.99
N LEU A 42 -5.62 -0.11 -14.38
CA LEU A 42 -5.50 -0.03 -12.93
C LEU A 42 -6.18 1.24 -12.41
N THR A 43 -6.97 1.09 -11.36
CA THR A 43 -7.59 2.18 -10.60
C THR A 43 -7.21 2.09 -9.13
N VAL A 44 -7.25 3.23 -8.42
CA VAL A 44 -6.97 3.29 -6.98
C VAL A 44 -8.25 3.63 -6.23
N GLU A 45 -8.57 2.83 -5.22
CA GLU A 45 -9.63 3.09 -4.26
C GLU A 45 -8.98 3.41 -2.90
N ARG A 46 -9.08 4.65 -2.42
CA ARG A 46 -8.49 5.08 -1.14
C ARG A 46 -9.29 4.51 0.03
N TRP A 47 -8.58 4.08 1.07
CA TRP A 47 -9.18 3.74 2.35
C TRP A 47 -9.67 5.02 3.05
N PRO A 48 -10.63 4.93 3.99
CA PRO A 48 -10.93 6.06 4.85
C PRO A 48 -9.65 6.50 5.58
N SER A 49 -9.34 7.80 5.56
CA SER A 49 -8.25 8.35 6.36
C SER A 49 -8.48 7.96 7.82
N GLY A 50 -7.50 7.29 8.40
CA GLY A 50 -7.57 6.92 9.80
C GLY A 50 -7.05 8.04 10.70
N MET A 51 -6.77 7.71 11.96
CA MET A 51 -6.22 8.66 12.93
C MET A 51 -4.77 8.33 13.22
N GLN A 52 -3.87 9.29 12.97
CA GLN A 52 -2.43 9.14 13.19
C GLN A 52 -1.88 7.90 12.47
N ASN A 53 -1.39 6.90 13.20
CA ASN A 53 -0.80 5.67 12.69
C ASN A 53 -1.79 4.50 12.60
N GLN A 54 -3.09 4.78 12.58
CA GLN A 54 -4.11 3.78 12.38
C GLN A 54 -4.71 3.96 11.00
N ILE A 55 -4.78 2.87 10.24
CA ILE A 55 -5.53 2.79 8.99
C ILE A 55 -6.68 1.81 9.18
N VAL A 56 -7.83 2.12 8.59
CA VAL A 56 -8.96 1.19 8.56
C VAL A 56 -9.02 0.56 7.19
N VAL A 57 -8.59 -0.69 7.09
CA VAL A 57 -8.69 -1.46 5.85
C VAL A 57 -10.16 -1.86 5.63
N PRO A 58 -10.81 -1.40 4.54
CA PRO A 58 -12.19 -1.79 4.25
C PRO A 58 -12.31 -3.29 3.98
N PRO A 59 -13.45 -3.93 4.29
CA PRO A 59 -13.69 -5.33 3.96
C PRO A 59 -13.55 -5.61 2.45
N HIS A 60 -12.93 -6.74 2.11
CA HIS A 60 -12.60 -7.09 0.72
C HIS A 60 -12.71 -8.61 0.49
N PRO A 61 -13.88 -9.22 0.76
CA PRO A 61 -14.05 -10.67 0.68
C PRO A 61 -13.66 -11.21 -0.70
N GLY A 62 -12.81 -12.25 -0.69
CA GLY A 62 -12.29 -12.89 -1.91
C GLY A 62 -11.35 -12.00 -2.74
N GLY A 63 -10.79 -10.95 -2.16
CA GLY A 63 -9.85 -10.05 -2.84
C GLY A 63 -10.54 -9.16 -3.87
N ILE A 64 -11.84 -8.88 -3.66
CA ILE A 64 -12.67 -8.11 -4.60
C ILE A 64 -13.23 -6.85 -3.90
N ARG A 65 -13.15 -5.71 -4.59
CA ARG A 65 -13.79 -4.45 -4.21
C ARG A 65 -14.62 -3.93 -5.36
N SER A 66 -15.89 -3.62 -5.10
CA SER A 66 -16.78 -3.03 -6.11
C SER A 66 -16.83 -3.84 -7.43
N GLY A 67 -16.70 -5.18 -7.35
CA GLY A 67 -16.68 -6.09 -8.51
C GLY A 67 -15.34 -6.16 -9.25
N ARG A 68 -14.28 -5.54 -8.73
CA ARG A 68 -12.93 -5.47 -9.34
C ARG A 68 -11.93 -6.21 -8.47
N LEU A 69 -10.99 -6.89 -9.11
CA LEU A 69 -9.93 -7.64 -8.43
C LEU A 69 -8.92 -6.68 -7.81
N ILE A 70 -8.54 -6.90 -6.56
CA ILE A 70 -7.47 -6.19 -5.89
C ILE A 70 -6.14 -6.80 -6.33
N VAL A 71 -5.28 -6.01 -6.96
CA VAL A 71 -3.96 -6.48 -7.42
C VAL A 71 -2.81 -6.02 -6.52
N ALA A 72 -3.05 -5.02 -5.67
CA ALA A 72 -2.14 -4.60 -4.62
C ALA A 72 -2.88 -3.79 -3.54
N THR A 73 -2.31 -3.72 -2.34
CA THR A 73 -2.64 -2.70 -1.34
C THR A 73 -1.49 -1.70 -1.21
N PHE A 74 -1.71 -0.59 -0.52
CA PHE A 74 -0.64 0.30 -0.13
C PHE A 74 -0.98 1.10 1.13
N HIS A 75 0.04 1.56 1.82
CA HIS A 75 -0.07 2.60 2.85
C HIS A 75 1.19 3.46 2.95
N THR A 76 1.08 4.61 3.62
CA THR A 76 2.20 5.55 3.84
C THR A 76 2.78 5.40 5.25
N HIS A 77 4.10 5.61 5.42
CA HIS A 77 4.75 5.82 6.72
C HIS A 77 5.21 7.29 6.87
N PRO A 78 4.32 8.22 7.27
CA PRO A 78 4.58 9.67 7.26
C PRO A 78 5.40 10.19 8.45
N ASN A 79 5.54 9.38 9.50
CA ASN A 79 6.20 9.80 10.73
C ASN A 79 7.73 9.69 10.57
N LEU A 80 8.43 10.84 10.63
CA LEU A 80 9.86 10.95 10.32
C LEU A 80 10.78 11.02 11.55
N GLY A 81 10.20 10.99 12.76
CA GLY A 81 10.98 10.97 14.01
C GLY A 81 11.87 9.73 14.12
N VAL A 82 12.94 9.83 14.90
CA VAL A 82 13.94 8.75 15.10
C VAL A 82 13.34 7.47 15.72
N GLU A 83 12.19 7.61 16.36
CA GLU A 83 11.39 6.56 16.96
C GLU A 83 10.50 5.81 15.97
N PHE A 84 10.38 6.29 14.73
CA PHE A 84 9.51 5.71 13.71
C PHE A 84 10.29 4.93 12.64
N GLN A 85 9.78 3.74 12.31
CA GLN A 85 10.38 2.90 11.28
C GLN A 85 9.84 3.29 9.90
N GLN A 86 10.74 3.65 8.98
CA GLN A 86 10.35 3.92 7.59
C GLN A 86 10.16 2.61 6.80
N GLU A 87 10.99 1.60 7.02
CA GLU A 87 10.81 0.28 6.39
C GLU A 87 9.55 -0.43 6.88
N PRO A 88 8.97 -1.35 6.10
CA PRO A 88 7.89 -2.20 6.58
C PRO A 88 8.21 -2.86 7.92
N SER A 89 7.29 -2.72 8.86
CA SER A 89 7.32 -3.36 10.16
C SER A 89 6.98 -4.85 10.05
N LEU A 90 7.22 -5.59 11.13
CA LEU A 90 6.74 -6.97 11.22
C LEU A 90 5.22 -7.08 11.18
N THR A 91 4.48 -6.04 11.58
CA THR A 91 3.02 -6.00 11.51
C THR A 91 2.56 -5.92 10.05
N ASP A 92 3.18 -5.03 9.25
CA ASP A 92 2.86 -4.90 7.82
C ASP A 92 3.14 -6.22 7.07
N ILE A 93 4.30 -6.83 7.34
CA ILE A 93 4.67 -8.12 6.74
C ILE A 93 3.66 -9.23 7.08
N ARG A 94 3.18 -9.26 8.33
CA ARG A 94 2.17 -10.24 8.77
C ARG A 94 0.80 -9.96 8.17
N ALA A 95 0.39 -8.69 8.07
CA ALA A 95 -0.87 -8.31 7.46
C ALA A 95 -0.95 -8.85 6.03
N VAL A 96 0.08 -8.63 5.21
CA VAL A 96 0.14 -9.13 3.82
C VAL A 96 0.16 -10.66 3.75
N ARG A 97 0.90 -11.31 4.65
CA ARG A 97 1.04 -12.78 4.64
C ARG A 97 -0.23 -13.49 5.08
N ASP A 98 -0.87 -12.97 6.12
CA ASP A 98 -1.95 -13.64 6.85
C ASP A 98 -3.35 -13.25 6.34
N ASP A 99 -3.46 -12.31 5.39
CA ASP A 99 -4.72 -11.91 4.78
C ASP A 99 -5.30 -13.08 3.96
N PRO A 100 -6.45 -13.67 4.33
CA PRO A 100 -7.01 -14.82 3.62
C PRO A 100 -7.68 -14.43 2.30
N ASP A 101 -8.06 -13.16 2.11
CA ASP A 101 -8.80 -12.69 0.94
C ASP A 101 -7.86 -12.30 -0.21
N LEU A 102 -6.61 -11.96 0.08
CA LEU A 102 -5.59 -11.58 -0.90
C LEU A 102 -4.65 -12.74 -1.31
N ASP A 103 -5.15 -13.98 -1.26
CA ASP A 103 -4.41 -15.21 -1.61
C ASP A 103 -4.64 -15.67 -3.06
N HIS A 104 -4.42 -14.77 -4.02
CA HIS A 104 -4.59 -15.09 -5.43
C HIS A 104 -3.34 -14.70 -6.25
N PRO A 105 -3.07 -15.37 -7.38
CA PRO A 105 -1.82 -15.20 -8.13
C PRO A 105 -1.62 -13.81 -8.74
N ASP A 106 -2.71 -13.07 -8.96
CA ASP A 106 -2.68 -11.69 -9.45
C ASP A 106 -2.34 -10.65 -8.36
N TYR A 107 -2.31 -11.03 -7.08
CA TYR A 107 -1.96 -10.12 -5.99
C TYR A 107 -0.44 -9.93 -5.94
N GLU A 108 0.02 -8.71 -6.22
CA GLU A 108 1.44 -8.39 -6.24
C GLU A 108 2.04 -8.17 -4.85
N GLY A 109 1.20 -7.86 -3.86
CA GLY A 109 1.60 -7.50 -2.50
C GLY A 109 1.19 -6.09 -2.10
N GLU A 110 1.75 -5.62 -0.99
CA GLU A 110 1.51 -4.29 -0.44
C GLU A 110 2.66 -3.35 -0.73
N TYR A 111 2.35 -2.10 -1.05
CA TYR A 111 3.33 -1.03 -1.20
C TYR A 111 3.36 -0.12 0.02
N VAL A 112 4.53 -0.01 0.67
CA VAL A 112 4.73 0.93 1.78
C VAL A 112 5.48 2.14 1.27
N ILE A 113 4.83 3.30 1.31
CA ILE A 113 5.29 4.56 0.75
C ILE A 113 5.92 5.40 1.86
N THR A 114 7.20 5.73 1.71
CA THR A 114 8.02 6.40 2.72
C THR A 114 8.71 7.61 2.09
N LEU A 115 9.36 8.46 2.89
CA LEU A 115 9.94 9.72 2.39
C LEU A 115 10.81 9.57 1.14
N GLU A 116 11.63 8.52 1.09
CA GLU A 116 12.58 8.31 -0.01
C GLU A 116 12.23 7.10 -0.88
N TRP A 117 11.48 6.14 -0.35
CA TRP A 117 11.34 4.82 -0.94
C TRP A 117 9.89 4.36 -0.99
N ILE A 118 9.58 3.57 -2.01
CA ILE A 118 8.39 2.74 -2.06
C ILE A 118 8.89 1.30 -1.89
N TYR A 119 8.55 0.69 -0.77
CA TYR A 119 8.80 -0.72 -0.51
C TYR A 119 7.65 -1.54 -1.04
N ARG A 120 7.93 -2.76 -1.51
CA ARG A 120 6.91 -3.76 -1.85
C ARG A 120 7.10 -4.97 -0.97
N ILE A 121 6.10 -5.29 -0.16
CA ILE A 121 5.99 -6.53 0.61
C ILE A 121 5.30 -7.56 -0.28
N ARG A 122 6.03 -8.58 -0.73
CA ARG A 122 5.40 -9.72 -1.40
C ARG A 122 4.84 -10.70 -0.39
N ARG A 123 3.71 -11.32 -0.73
CA ARG A 123 3.17 -12.50 -0.06
C ARG A 123 4.12 -13.69 -0.32
N MET A 124 5.19 -13.80 0.46
CA MET A 124 6.12 -14.94 0.45
C MET A 124 6.66 -15.20 1.86
N ASP A 125 6.97 -16.47 2.12
CA ASP A 125 7.50 -16.94 3.40
C ASP A 125 8.92 -16.40 3.63
N ARG A 126 9.05 -15.42 4.54
CA ARG A 126 10.31 -14.78 5.03
C ARG A 126 11.10 -13.93 4.02
N TRP A 127 11.24 -12.63 4.33
CA TRP A 127 12.33 -11.67 4.05
C TRP A 127 12.93 -11.55 2.62
N LYS A 128 12.63 -12.46 1.68
CA LYS A 128 13.06 -12.45 0.28
C LYS A 128 12.08 -11.71 -0.64
N GLY A 129 10.98 -11.21 -0.08
CA GLY A 129 9.90 -10.54 -0.80
C GLY A 129 9.99 -9.01 -0.83
N LEU A 130 10.93 -8.40 -0.10
CA LEU A 130 11.04 -6.95 -0.01
C LEU A 130 11.84 -6.40 -1.20
N SER A 131 11.22 -5.52 -1.97
CA SER A 131 11.93 -4.71 -2.98
C SER A 131 11.67 -3.23 -2.72
N ARG A 132 12.57 -2.35 -3.14
CA ARG A 132 12.41 -0.90 -2.98
C ARG A 132 12.73 -0.15 -4.26
N GLN A 133 11.98 0.91 -4.50
CA GLN A 133 12.20 1.87 -5.58
C GLN A 133 12.18 3.28 -5.00
N LYS A 134 13.02 4.19 -5.50
CA LYS A 134 12.94 5.60 -5.08
C LYS A 134 11.59 6.20 -5.50
N GLN A 135 11.00 7.04 -4.65
CA GLN A 135 9.98 7.98 -5.11
C GLN A 135 10.63 8.85 -6.21
N ARG A 136 10.13 8.80 -7.43
CA ARG A 136 10.61 9.60 -8.58
C ARG A 136 9.56 10.61 -8.95
#